data_AF-A0A5N4DJV8-F1
#
_entry.id   AF-A0A5N4DJV8-F1
#
_cell.length_a   1.000
_cell.length_b   1.000
_cell.length_c   1.000
_cell.angle_alpha   90.00
_cell.angle_beta   90.00
_cell.angle_gamma   90.00
#
_symmetry.space_group_name_H-M   'P 1'
#
loop_
_entity.id
_entity.type
_entity.pdbx_description
1 polymer ?
#
loop_
_entity_poly.entity_id
_entity_poly.type
_entity_poly.pdbx_seq_one_letter_code
_entity_poly.pdbx_strand_id
1 'polypeptide(L)'
;MLEDVMDKLIQADTFLVLVYHPSPAIQRGVIKLLDAYFNRASKEQKDKLLKNRGFSLLADQLNLHQGTQELLECFIEVFFGRRIGLDKE
;
A
#
# COMPACT_ATOMS: atom_id res chain seq x y z
N MET A 1 -6.08 11.00 18.29
CA MET A 1 -4.68 11.31 17.93
C MET A 1 -4.12 10.40 16.84
N LEU A 2 -3.89 9.09 17.06
CA LEU A 2 -3.36 8.22 15.98
C LEU A 2 -4.38 8.04 14.84
N GLU A 3 -5.64 7.79 15.16
CA GLU A 3 -6.73 7.71 14.18
C GLU A 3 -6.87 8.99 13.35
N ASP A 4 -6.80 10.16 13.98
CA ASP A 4 -6.86 11.45 13.27
C ASP A 4 -5.72 11.64 12.27
N VAL A 5 -4.51 11.17 12.61
CA VAL A 5 -3.35 11.25 11.70
C VAL A 5 -3.52 10.27 10.53
N MET A 6 -3.97 9.05 10.81
CA MET A 6 -4.12 7.99 9.81
C MET A 6 -5.26 8.29 8.82
N ASP A 7 -6.36 8.88 9.27
CA ASP A 7 -7.53 9.16 8.43
C ASP A 7 -7.53 10.55 7.77
N LYS A 8 -6.87 11.55 8.39
CA LYS A 8 -6.94 12.95 7.91
C LYS A 8 -5.63 13.44 7.30
N LEU A 9 -4.48 12.95 7.79
CA LEU A 9 -3.17 13.44 7.36
C LEU A 9 -2.51 12.49 6.36
N ILE A 10 -2.70 11.19 6.53
CA ILE A 10 -2.12 10.17 5.66
C ILE A 10 -3.12 9.79 4.57
N GLN A 11 -2.85 10.28 3.36
CA GLN A 11 -3.57 9.90 2.15
C GLN A 11 -2.90 8.66 1.54
N ALA A 12 -3.25 7.48 2.06
CA ALA A 12 -2.64 6.21 1.63
C ALA A 12 -2.83 5.93 0.13
N ASP A 13 -3.92 6.41 -0.47
CA ASP A 13 -4.16 6.42 -1.91
C ASP A 13 -3.11 7.21 -2.71
N THR A 14 -2.63 8.34 -2.17
CA THR A 14 -1.53 9.10 -2.78
C THR A 14 -0.22 8.32 -2.72
N PHE A 15 0.02 7.59 -1.63
CA PHE A 15 1.19 6.72 -1.53
C PHE A 15 1.11 5.57 -2.52
N LEU A 16 -0.08 4.98 -2.76
CA LEU A 16 -0.25 3.93 -3.79
C LEU A 16 0.17 4.40 -5.19
N VAL A 17 -0.12 5.64 -5.56
CA VAL A 17 0.34 6.24 -6.82
C VAL A 17 1.85 6.45 -6.83
N LEU A 18 2.42 6.90 -5.70
CA LEU A 18 3.85 7.20 -5.59
C LEU A 18 4.75 5.96 -5.51
N VAL A 19 4.18 4.76 -5.34
CA VAL A 19 4.94 3.51 -5.37
C VAL A 19 5.62 3.29 -6.73
N TYR A 20 5.14 3.90 -7.80
CA TYR A 20 5.74 3.81 -9.14
C TYR A 20 6.61 5.01 -9.51
N HIS A 21 7.02 5.80 -8.52
CA HIS A 21 7.86 6.96 -8.75
C HIS A 21 9.20 6.56 -9.40
N PRO A 22 9.68 7.26 -10.45
CA PRO A 22 10.86 6.87 -11.23
C PRO A 22 12.17 6.90 -10.42
N SER A 23 12.21 7.64 -9.31
CA SER A 23 13.32 7.62 -8.36
C SER A 23 13.23 6.42 -7.40
N PRO A 24 14.21 5.49 -7.42
CA PRO A 24 14.21 4.33 -6.52
C PRO A 24 14.27 4.70 -5.04
N ALA A 25 14.88 5.83 -4.70
CA ALA A 25 14.93 6.31 -3.31
C ALA A 25 13.54 6.69 -2.80
N ILE A 26 12.75 7.36 -3.65
CA ILE A 26 11.38 7.76 -3.33
C ILE A 26 10.47 6.53 -3.27
N GLN A 27 10.54 5.65 -4.27
CA GLN A 27 9.78 4.40 -4.28
C GLN A 27 9.99 3.58 -2.99
N ARG A 28 11.25 3.35 -2.59
CA ARG A 28 11.56 2.62 -1.35
C ARG A 28 11.04 3.32 -0.10
N GLY A 29 11.11 4.66 -0.06
CA GLY A 29 10.55 5.45 1.04
C GLY A 29 9.03 5.30 1.15
N VAL A 30 8.34 5.35 0.00
CA VAL A 30 6.89 5.18 -0.08
C VAL A 30 6.45 3.78 0.34
N ILE A 31 7.15 2.74 -0.11
CA ILE A 31 6.87 1.35 0.29
C ILE A 31 7.00 1.18 1.81
N LYS A 32 8.07 1.73 2.42
CA LYS A 32 8.24 1.69 3.89
C LYS A 32 7.16 2.44 4.64
N LEU A 33 6.69 3.58 4.10
CA LEU A 33 5.60 4.35 4.70
C LEU A 33 4.26 3.60 4.61
N LEU A 34 3.99 2.94 3.49
CA LEU A 34 2.82 2.09 3.33
C LEU A 34 2.85 0.90 4.29
N ASP A 35 3.99 0.20 4.41
CA ASP A 35 4.15 -0.88 5.38
C ASP A 35 3.92 -0.39 6.82
N ALA A 36 4.50 0.76 7.20
CA ALA A 36 4.27 1.35 8.51
C ALA A 36 2.80 1.77 8.73
N TYR A 37 2.13 2.29 7.71
CA TYR A 37 0.71 2.61 7.75
C TYR A 37 -0.12 1.36 7.97
N PHE A 38 0.07 0.31 7.17
CA PHE A 38 -0.71 -0.92 7.25
C PHE A 38 -0.48 -1.70 8.54
N ASN A 39 0.71 -1.64 9.12
CA ASN A 39 0.96 -2.23 10.43
C ASN A 39 0.24 -1.50 11.58
N ARG A 40 -0.13 -0.23 11.40
CA ARG A 40 -0.76 0.62 12.44
C ARG A 40 -2.25 0.89 12.21
N ALA A 41 -2.73 0.77 10.98
CA ALA A 41 -4.11 1.06 10.61
C ALA A 41 -5.07 0.02 11.22
N SER A 42 -6.22 0.49 11.71
CA SER A 42 -7.31 -0.39 12.14
C SER A 42 -7.91 -1.15 10.94
N LYS A 43 -8.68 -2.19 11.22
CA LYS A 43 -9.37 -2.97 10.17
C LYS A 43 -10.32 -2.08 9.35
N GLU A 44 -11.05 -1.18 9.99
CA GLU A 44 -11.96 -0.25 9.30
C GLU A 44 -11.22 0.72 8.39
N GLN A 45 -10.02 1.18 8.79
CA GLN A 45 -9.19 2.06 7.96
C GLN A 45 -8.64 1.35 6.73
N LYS A 46 -8.22 0.09 6.88
CA LYS A 46 -7.79 -0.77 5.76
C LYS A 46 -8.96 -1.03 4.81
N ASP A 47 -10.12 -1.40 5.33
CA ASP A 47 -11.32 -1.67 4.54
C ASP A 47 -11.80 -0.42 3.79
N LYS A 48 -11.73 0.75 4.42
CA LYS A 48 -12.08 2.04 3.81
C LYS A 48 -11.14 2.39 2.65
N LEU A 49 -9.83 2.18 2.81
CA LEU A 49 -8.86 2.38 1.73
C LEU A 49 -9.15 1.48 0.53
N LEU A 50 -9.39 0.19 0.79
CA LEU A 50 -9.70 -0.79 -0.26
C LEU A 50 -11.00 -0.45 -1.00
N LYS A 51 -12.03 0.02 -0.28
CA LYS A 51 -13.34 0.36 -0.84
C LYS A 51 -13.37 1.70 -1.59
N ASN A 52 -12.59 2.71 -1.20
CA ASN A 52 -12.70 4.09 -1.71
C ASN A 52 -11.79 4.42 -2.91
N ARG A 53 -11.58 3.47 -3.84
CA ARG A 53 -10.68 3.54 -5.03
C ARG A 53 -9.28 2.94 -4.85
N GLY A 54 -8.89 2.53 -3.65
CA GLY A 54 -7.60 1.83 -3.45
C GLY A 54 -7.46 0.61 -4.37
N PHE A 55 -8.52 -0.20 -4.49
CA PHE A 55 -8.52 -1.37 -5.39
C PHE A 55 -8.33 -1.00 -6.87
N SER A 56 -9.05 0.01 -7.36
CA SER A 56 -8.97 0.44 -8.76
C SER A 56 -7.63 1.07 -9.08
N LEU A 57 -7.11 1.93 -8.18
CA LEU A 57 -5.77 2.51 -8.32
C LEU A 57 -4.69 1.44 -8.30
N LEU A 58 -4.81 0.43 -7.45
CA LEU A 58 -3.90 -0.71 -7.43
C LEU A 58 -3.90 -1.47 -8.76
N ALA A 59 -5.09 -1.78 -9.28
CA ALA A 59 -5.23 -2.44 -10.58
C ALA A 59 -4.65 -1.59 -11.71
N ASP A 60 -4.91 -0.29 -11.71
CA ASP A 60 -4.38 0.65 -12.71
C ASP A 60 -2.85 0.72 -12.65
N GLN A 61 -2.28 0.77 -11.45
CA GLN A 61 -0.84 0.86 -11.27
C GLN A 61 -0.11 -0.46 -11.63
N LEU A 62 -0.69 -1.62 -11.32
CA LEU A 62 -0.18 -2.93 -11.76
C LEU A 62 -0.30 -3.14 -13.27
N ASN A 63 -1.32 -2.55 -13.90
CA ASN A 63 -1.52 -2.61 -15.34
C ASN A 63 -0.55 -1.69 -16.10
N LEU A 64 -0.25 -0.50 -15.55
CA LEU A 64 0.60 0.50 -16.20
C LEU A 64 2.11 0.25 -16.03
N HIS A 65 2.50 -0.47 -14.98
CA HIS A 65 3.89 -0.67 -14.63
C HIS A 65 4.14 -2.16 -14.32
N GLN A 66 5.26 -2.73 -14.77
CA GLN A 66 5.69 -4.07 -14.32
C GLN A 66 5.82 -4.03 -12.79
N GLY A 67 4.81 -4.55 -12.09
CA GLY A 67 4.80 -4.61 -10.63
C GLY A 67 6.00 -5.41 -10.12
N THR A 68 6.64 -4.95 -9.06
CA THR A 68 7.70 -5.71 -8.40
C THR A 68 7.11 -6.69 -7.38
N GLN A 69 7.84 -7.76 -7.08
CA GLN A 69 7.40 -8.79 -6.14
C GLN A 69 7.08 -8.23 -4.75
N GLU A 70 7.95 -7.37 -4.21
CA GLU A 70 7.77 -6.74 -2.88
C GLU A 70 6.47 -5.92 -2.80
N LEU A 71 6.09 -5.32 -3.93
CA LEU A 71 4.90 -4.50 -4.11
C LEU A 71 3.65 -5.38 -4.09
N LEU A 72 3.71 -6.51 -4.79
CA LEU A 72 2.67 -7.53 -4.82
C LEU A 72 2.49 -8.19 -3.44
N GLU A 73 3.59 -8.55 -2.77
CA GLU A 73 3.58 -9.10 -1.41
C GLU A 73 2.97 -8.13 -0.39
N CYS A 74 3.38 -6.86 -0.44
CA CYS A 74 2.81 -5.81 0.41
C CYS A 74 1.29 -5.68 0.17
N PHE A 75 0.84 -5.71 -1.08
CA PHE A 75 -0.59 -5.63 -1.38
C PHE A 75 -1.38 -6.86 -0.94
N ILE A 76 -0.86 -8.05 -1.18
CA ILE A 76 -1.48 -9.29 -0.71
C ILE A 76 -1.63 -9.26 0.81
N GLU A 77 -0.63 -8.77 1.54
CA GLU A 77 -0.73 -8.61 3.00
C GLU A 77 -1.84 -7.65 3.42
N VAL A 78 -2.06 -6.58 2.66
CA VAL A 78 -3.17 -5.64 2.91
C VAL A 78 -4.53 -6.26 2.66
N PHE A 79 -4.68 -7.06 1.60
CA PHE A 79 -5.93 -7.74 1.27
C PHE A 79 -6.29 -8.86 2.24
N PHE A 80 -5.29 -9.66 2.62
CA PHE A 80 -5.51 -10.89 3.38
C PHE A 80 -5.19 -10.75 4.86
N GLY A 81 -4.60 -9.61 5.28
CA GLY A 81 -4.21 -9.33 6.66
C GLY A 81 -3.11 -10.26 7.18
N ARG A 82 -2.33 -10.86 6.28
CA ARG A 82 -1.28 -11.85 6.60
C ARG A 82 -0.07 -11.62 5.69
N ARG A 83 1.14 -11.64 6.25
CA ARG A 83 2.36 -11.66 5.44
C ARG A 83 2.35 -12.86 4.50
N ILE A 84 2.45 -12.60 3.21
CA ILE A 84 2.72 -13.61 2.20
C ILE A 84 4.04 -13.22 1.55
N GLY A 85 5.11 -13.95 1.87
CA GLY A 85 6.34 -13.91 1.09
C GLY A 85 6.17 -14.84 -0.10
N LEU A 86 6.30 -14.31 -1.32
CA LEU A 86 6.28 -15.09 -2.55
C LEU A 86 7.61 -15.84 -2.76
N ASP A 87 8.64 -15.54 -1.95
CA ASP A 87 9.83 -16.39 -1.82
C ASP A 87 9.62 -17.48 -0.76
N LYS A 88 9.06 -18.60 -1.19
CA LYS A 88 9.27 -19.91 -0.57
C LYS A 88 9.39 -20.99 -1.65
N GLU A 89 10.61 -21.19 -2.13
CA GLU A 89 11.09 -22.55 -2.43
C GLU A 89 11.68 -23.16 -1.15
#